data_AF-A0AAV7TIM6-F1
#
_entry.id   AF-A0AAV7TIM6-F1
#
_cell.length_a   1.000
_cell.length_b   1.000
_cell.length_c   1.000
_cell.angle_alpha   90.00
_cell.angle_beta   90.00
_cell.angle_gamma   90.00
#
_symmetry.space_group_name_H-M   'P 1'
#
loop_
_entity.id
_entity.type
_entity.pdbx_description
1 polymer ?
#
loop_
_entity_poly.entity_id
_entity_poly.type
_entity_poly.pdbx_seq_one_letter_code
_entity_poly.pdbx_strand_id
1 'polypeptide(L)'
;MGGTSTFIPKTKLRRHREELERQRDRYDMKDHPAKEMKFLLGLVLLLACFRGTYSGDAKQNADCSVNAAASTVGPPSGPTFVRCTCKTGFAGSGTGNGCNTFSTCTTARCCVPGSTTWSTSQKRCLDVNECNDANLNTCAPQSTCINIQGNHLCSLNRALECSPGSTCDDNTDCVKLNGVYTCADPCENYQTLSGLARLSSADSKGVFPTDRYLSGWFRYVGNAGVRLKEGCIGPVRCGSGEPYTLQKGSHPILGSGIQTAKLMSNLIDSTCKEASSILIKACPNPLGDTTTNNGFYVYKFFRFPFFDVYCTGKRGAEMDRRMYPLVIE
;
A
#
# COMPACT_ATOMS: atom_id res chain seq x y z
N MET A 1 9.22 -15.18 -59.77
CA MET A 1 8.38 -14.20 -59.06
C MET A 1 9.32 -13.26 -58.32
N GLY A 2 9.68 -12.12 -58.93
CA GLY A 2 10.61 -11.15 -58.35
C GLY A 2 9.83 -9.97 -57.77
N GLY A 3 9.97 -9.73 -56.46
CA GLY A 3 9.37 -8.59 -55.77
C GLY A 3 10.19 -7.31 -55.97
N THR A 4 9.52 -6.24 -56.39
CA THR A 4 10.09 -4.90 -56.53
C THR A 4 10.16 -4.20 -55.17
N SER A 5 11.38 -3.88 -54.72
CA SER A 5 11.63 -3.06 -53.54
C SER A 5 11.59 -1.57 -53.91
N THR A 6 10.59 -0.84 -53.42
CA THR A 6 10.40 0.59 -53.67
C THR A 6 11.40 1.41 -52.84
N PHE A 7 12.37 2.05 -53.51
CA PHE A 7 13.37 2.90 -52.88
C PHE A 7 12.78 4.28 -52.52
N ILE A 8 12.70 4.63 -51.24
CA ILE A 8 12.23 5.94 -50.79
C ILE A 8 13.39 6.95 -50.89
N PRO A 9 13.27 8.06 -51.65
CA PRO A 9 14.34 9.04 -51.79
C PRO A 9 14.71 9.69 -50.44
N LYS A 10 16.01 9.80 -50.15
CA LYS A 10 16.55 10.36 -48.88
C LYS A 10 16.02 11.76 -48.53
N THR A 11 15.59 12.54 -49.54
CA THR A 11 14.98 13.86 -49.37
C THR A 11 13.60 13.81 -48.70
N LYS A 12 12.85 12.71 -48.88
CA LYS A 12 11.53 12.48 -48.25
C LYS A 12 11.68 12.10 -46.76
N LEU A 13 12.71 11.34 -46.40
CA LEU A 13 13.02 11.02 -45.00
C LEU A 13 13.48 12.26 -44.21
N ARG A 14 14.25 13.16 -44.84
CA ARG A 14 14.71 14.39 -44.19
C ARG A 14 13.55 15.34 -43.86
N ARG A 15 12.63 15.54 -44.81
CA ARG A 15 11.40 16.33 -44.58
C ARG A 15 10.54 15.75 -43.45
N HIS A 16 10.40 14.43 -43.39
CA HIS A 16 9.59 13.79 -42.36
C HIS A 16 10.21 13.90 -40.96
N ARG A 17 11.54 13.84 -40.86
CA ARG A 17 12.27 14.09 -39.60
C ARG A 17 12.12 15.54 -39.12
N GLU A 18 12.27 16.51 -40.03
CA GLU A 18 12.10 17.94 -39.72
C GLU A 18 10.66 18.31 -39.33
N GLU A 19 9.66 17.50 -39.73
CA GLU A 19 8.24 17.68 -39.39
C GLU A 19 7.88 17.06 -38.03
N LEU A 20 8.49 15.91 -37.70
CA LEU A 20 8.39 15.28 -36.38
C LEU A 20 9.08 16.09 -35.27
N GLU A 21 10.23 16.71 -35.57
CA GLU A 21 10.91 17.62 -34.64
C GLU A 21 10.06 18.87 -34.37
N ARG A 22 9.45 19.47 -35.41
CA ARG A 22 8.50 20.58 -35.25
C ARG A 22 7.20 20.20 -34.54
N GLN A 23 6.80 18.94 -34.56
CA GLN A 23 5.65 18.45 -33.77
C GLN A 23 6.04 18.22 -32.31
N ARG A 24 7.25 17.72 -32.03
CA ARG A 24 7.80 17.57 -30.67
C ARG A 24 7.94 18.92 -29.97
N ASP A 25 8.48 19.92 -30.66
CA ASP A 25 8.68 21.26 -30.09
C ASP A 25 7.35 22.00 -29.83
N ARG A 26 6.29 21.69 -30.60
CA ARG A 26 4.93 22.20 -30.34
C ARG A 26 4.20 21.48 -29.21
N TYR A 27 4.57 20.22 -28.92
CA TYR A 27 4.03 19.46 -27.80
C TYR A 27 4.67 19.90 -26.47
N ASP A 28 5.98 20.21 -26.48
CA ASP A 28 6.73 20.67 -25.30
C ASP A 28 6.30 22.07 -24.83
N MET A 29 5.69 22.87 -25.72
CA MET A 29 5.20 24.22 -25.40
C MET A 29 3.77 24.25 -24.83
N LYS A 30 3.06 23.12 -24.77
CA LYS A 30 1.61 23.09 -24.51
C LYS A 30 1.12 22.38 -23.25
N ASP A 31 2.00 21.86 -22.40
CA ASP A 31 1.60 21.54 -21.03
C ASP A 31 2.80 21.60 -20.09
N HIS A 32 2.59 22.30 -18.97
CA HIS A 32 3.10 22.10 -17.60
C HIS A 32 3.26 23.45 -16.87
N PRO A 33 2.19 23.98 -16.24
CA PRO A 33 2.33 24.70 -14.99
C PRO A 33 2.75 23.71 -13.86
N ALA A 34 3.93 23.10 -13.98
CA ALA A 34 4.49 22.13 -13.02
C ALA A 34 5.43 22.76 -11.99
N LYS A 35 5.41 24.09 -11.85
CA LYS A 35 6.32 24.83 -10.97
C LYS A 35 5.66 25.49 -9.75
N GLU A 36 4.33 25.54 -9.71
CA GLU A 36 3.57 26.19 -8.62
C GLU A 36 2.79 25.21 -7.72
N MET A 37 2.87 23.90 -7.99
CA MET A 37 2.15 22.87 -7.21
C MET A 37 3.06 22.03 -6.31
N LYS A 38 4.26 22.54 -5.98
CA LYS A 38 5.19 21.89 -5.04
C LYS A 38 5.17 22.54 -3.65
N PHE A 39 4.67 23.77 -3.53
CA PHE A 39 4.62 24.50 -2.27
C PHE A 39 3.29 24.29 -1.51
N LEU A 40 2.18 24.15 -2.24
CA LEU A 40 0.85 23.94 -1.66
C LEU A 40 0.60 22.51 -1.16
N LEU A 41 1.20 21.48 -1.77
CA LEU A 41 1.12 20.10 -1.26
C LEU A 41 1.85 19.96 0.08
N GLY A 42 2.97 20.68 0.25
CA GLY A 42 3.73 20.72 1.50
C GLY A 42 2.95 21.37 2.64
N LEU A 43 2.16 22.41 2.36
CA LEU A 43 1.36 23.10 3.39
C LEU A 43 0.09 22.33 3.80
N VAL A 44 -0.54 21.60 2.86
CA VAL A 44 -1.70 20.75 3.15
C VAL A 44 -1.29 19.52 3.98
N LEU A 45 -0.10 18.97 3.73
CA LEU A 45 0.52 17.96 4.61
C LEU A 45 0.89 18.54 5.99
N LEU A 46 1.41 19.77 6.06
CA LEU A 46 1.76 20.43 7.33
C LEU A 46 0.55 20.75 8.23
N LEU A 47 -0.62 21.06 7.65
CA LEU A 47 -1.82 21.40 8.43
C LEU A 47 -2.62 20.17 8.91
N ALA A 48 -2.41 19.00 8.31
CA ALA A 48 -2.95 17.73 8.82
C ALA A 48 -2.06 17.10 9.93
N CYS A 49 -0.82 17.57 10.10
CA CYS A 49 0.17 16.99 11.01
C CYS A 49 0.14 17.54 12.46
N PHE A 50 -0.78 18.44 12.80
CA PHE A 50 -0.76 19.15 14.08
C PHE A 50 -1.67 18.62 15.19
N ARG A 51 -2.07 17.34 15.15
CA ARG A 51 -2.40 16.53 16.34
C ARG A 51 -2.04 15.09 15.99
N GLY A 52 -1.38 14.35 16.89
CA GLY A 52 -1.42 12.89 16.77
C GLY A 52 -2.90 12.53 16.86
N THR A 53 -3.54 12.24 15.71
CA THR A 53 -4.98 12.10 15.68
C THR A 53 -5.30 10.77 16.32
N TYR A 54 -5.74 10.85 17.58
CA TYR A 54 -6.26 9.73 18.35
C TYR A 54 -7.60 9.33 17.76
N SER A 55 -7.54 8.80 16.55
CA SER A 55 -8.69 8.58 15.70
C SER A 55 -8.64 7.24 15.00
N GLY A 56 -9.83 6.76 14.69
CA GLY A 56 -10.05 5.55 13.94
C GLY A 56 -11.39 5.65 13.23
N ASP A 57 -11.49 4.88 12.16
CA ASP A 57 -12.71 4.85 11.36
C ASP A 57 -13.59 3.67 11.84
N ALA A 58 -14.90 3.87 11.77
CA ALA A 58 -15.89 2.88 12.15
C ALA A 58 -17.18 3.06 11.35
N LYS A 59 -18.09 2.08 11.41
CA LYS A 59 -19.31 2.14 10.62
C LYS A 59 -20.31 3.15 11.17
N GLN A 60 -20.47 3.21 12.49
CA GLN A 60 -21.50 4.03 13.13
C GLN A 60 -20.95 4.78 14.36
N ASN A 61 -21.68 5.81 14.80
CA ASN A 61 -21.33 6.57 16.01
C ASN A 61 -21.26 5.68 17.26
N ALA A 62 -22.08 4.64 17.34
CA ALA A 62 -22.10 3.69 18.45
C ALA A 62 -20.81 2.84 18.54
N ASP A 63 -20.05 2.74 17.45
CA ASP A 63 -18.75 2.05 17.41
C ASP A 63 -17.60 2.95 17.89
N CYS A 64 -17.84 4.25 18.08
CA CYS A 64 -16.87 5.17 18.65
C CYS A 64 -16.78 5.00 20.17
N SER A 65 -15.64 5.40 20.73
CA SER A 65 -15.53 5.49 22.18
C SER A 65 -16.48 6.52 22.76
N VAL A 66 -16.99 6.23 23.96
CA VAL A 66 -17.76 7.19 24.77
C VAL A 66 -16.97 8.49 25.02
N ASN A 67 -15.64 8.39 25.02
CA ASN A 67 -14.71 9.51 25.15
C ASN A 67 -14.21 10.04 23.80
N ALA A 68 -14.87 9.71 22.68
CA ALA A 68 -14.58 10.23 21.35
C ALA A 68 -15.74 11.09 20.81
N ALA A 69 -15.39 12.05 19.95
CA ALA A 69 -16.31 12.73 19.06
C ALA A 69 -16.42 11.94 17.75
N ALA A 70 -17.62 11.86 17.19
CA ALA A 70 -17.90 11.17 15.94
C ALA A 70 -18.15 12.18 14.82
N SER A 71 -17.44 12.04 13.70
CA SER A 71 -17.63 12.85 12.50
C SER A 71 -18.01 11.96 11.32
N THR A 72 -19.14 12.24 10.66
CA THR A 72 -19.56 11.46 9.49
C THR A 72 -18.70 11.84 8.28
N VAL A 73 -18.21 10.84 7.56
CA VAL A 73 -17.44 10.97 6.33
C VAL A 73 -18.25 10.37 5.17
N GLY A 74 -18.40 11.15 4.11
CA GLY A 74 -19.12 10.79 2.89
C GLY A 74 -20.22 11.79 2.53
N PRO A 75 -20.87 11.60 1.36
CA PRO A 75 -21.93 12.48 0.89
C PRO A 75 -23.22 12.35 1.74
N PRO A 76 -24.10 13.37 1.76
CA PRO A 76 -25.37 13.33 2.50
C PRO A 76 -26.30 12.19 2.06
N SER A 77 -26.29 11.87 0.77
CA SER A 77 -27.03 10.76 0.17
C SER A 77 -26.04 9.82 -0.52
N GLY A 78 -25.52 8.85 0.23
CA GLY A 78 -24.60 7.85 -0.30
C GLY A 78 -23.91 7.02 0.79
N PRO A 79 -22.85 6.28 0.44
CA PRO A 79 -22.10 5.49 1.40
C PRO A 79 -21.37 6.41 2.39
N THR A 80 -21.49 6.08 3.67
CA THR A 80 -20.83 6.82 4.76
C THR A 80 -20.19 5.89 5.77
N PHE A 81 -19.22 6.45 6.48
CA PHE A 81 -18.62 5.91 7.70
C PHE A 81 -18.38 7.05 8.71
N VAL A 82 -17.86 6.71 9.88
CA VAL A 82 -17.63 7.66 10.97
C VAL A 82 -16.16 7.67 11.33
N ARG A 83 -15.58 8.86 11.39
CA ARG A 83 -14.27 9.09 11.99
C ARG A 83 -14.44 9.43 13.46
N CYS A 84 -14.01 8.52 14.32
CA CYS A 84 -14.02 8.69 15.77
C CYS A 84 -12.72 9.37 16.20
N THR A 85 -12.77 10.47 16.95
CA THR A 85 -11.58 11.20 17.45
C THR A 85 -11.69 11.39 18.96
N CYS A 86 -10.69 10.97 19.74
CA CYS A 86 -10.72 11.14 21.19
C CYS A 86 -10.90 12.62 21.59
N LYS A 87 -11.76 12.86 22.58
CA LYS A 87 -12.02 14.18 23.18
C LYS A 87 -10.76 14.67 23.91
N THR A 88 -10.71 15.98 24.18
CA THR A 88 -9.63 16.60 24.96
C THR A 88 -9.40 15.86 26.27
N GLY A 89 -8.15 15.54 26.58
CA GLY A 89 -7.76 14.77 27.78
C GLY A 89 -7.63 13.25 27.57
N PHE A 90 -7.96 12.75 26.37
CA PHE A 90 -7.92 11.33 26.03
C PHE A 90 -7.03 11.02 24.81
N ALA A 91 -6.41 9.84 24.80
CA ALA A 91 -5.57 9.32 23.73
C ALA A 91 -5.86 7.85 23.39
N GLY A 92 -5.61 7.47 22.14
CA GLY A 92 -5.70 6.09 21.63
C GLY A 92 -6.41 6.01 20.27
N SER A 93 -7.12 4.92 19.98
CA SER A 93 -7.67 4.63 18.65
C SER A 93 -8.96 5.35 18.29
N GLY A 94 -9.59 6.11 19.20
CA GLY A 94 -10.87 6.78 18.94
C GLY A 94 -12.11 5.85 18.98
N THR A 95 -11.93 4.57 18.69
CA THR A 95 -12.99 3.56 18.48
C THR A 95 -13.13 2.61 19.66
N GLY A 96 -14.32 2.02 19.86
CA GLY A 96 -14.58 1.09 20.98
C GLY A 96 -14.18 1.67 22.34
N ASN A 97 -13.40 0.93 23.15
CA ASN A 97 -12.85 1.45 24.40
C ASN A 97 -11.48 2.15 24.23
N GLY A 98 -11.14 2.55 23.01
CA GLY A 98 -9.81 3.00 22.62
C GLY A 98 -9.44 4.44 22.98
N CYS A 99 -10.22 5.14 23.79
CA CYS A 99 -9.84 6.47 24.31
C CYS A 99 -9.57 6.42 25.81
N ASN A 100 -8.29 6.44 26.17
CA ASN A 100 -7.79 6.37 27.54
C ASN A 100 -7.42 7.75 28.07
N THR A 101 -7.55 7.98 29.39
CA THR A 101 -7.13 9.24 29.99
C THR A 101 -5.61 9.41 29.91
N PHE A 102 -5.13 10.64 29.72
CA PHE A 102 -3.69 10.92 29.69
C PHE A 102 -2.94 10.44 30.95
N SER A 103 -3.60 10.40 32.10
CA SER A 103 -3.02 9.93 33.38
C SER A 103 -2.76 8.43 33.43
N THR A 104 -3.47 7.63 32.63
CA THR A 104 -3.35 6.16 32.59
C THR A 104 -2.58 5.66 31.38
N CYS A 105 -2.09 6.59 30.56
CA CYS A 105 -1.41 6.28 29.33
C CYS A 105 -0.05 5.63 29.55
N THR A 106 0.17 4.57 28.80
CA THR A 106 1.48 3.96 28.53
C THR A 106 1.69 3.94 27.03
N THR A 107 2.93 3.67 26.59
CA THR A 107 3.26 3.55 25.15
C THR A 107 2.32 2.59 24.42
N ALA A 108 1.99 1.44 24.99
CA ALA A 108 1.15 0.44 24.32
C ALA A 108 -0.37 0.77 24.31
N ARG A 109 -0.85 1.60 25.22
CA ARG A 109 -2.29 1.89 25.36
C ARG A 109 -2.76 3.09 24.56
N CYS A 110 -1.90 4.11 24.47
CA CYS A 110 -2.27 5.40 23.91
C CYS A 110 -1.57 5.69 22.59
N CYS A 111 -0.44 5.03 22.35
CA CYS A 111 0.39 5.21 21.18
C CYS A 111 0.53 3.88 20.43
N VAL A 112 0.99 3.98 19.19
CA VAL A 112 1.30 2.81 18.37
C VAL A 112 2.71 2.36 18.73
N PRO A 113 2.91 1.15 19.26
CA PRO A 113 4.24 0.64 19.58
C PRO A 113 5.16 0.62 18.36
N GLY A 114 6.40 1.06 18.53
CA GLY A 114 7.41 1.10 17.46
C GLY A 114 7.24 2.24 16.45
N SER A 115 6.17 3.03 16.56
CA SER A 115 5.90 4.18 15.70
C SER A 115 5.79 5.50 16.46
N THR A 116 5.24 5.44 17.67
CA THR A 116 5.09 6.61 18.53
C THR A 116 5.31 6.24 19.99
N THR A 117 5.79 7.21 20.78
CA THR A 117 6.06 7.04 22.21
C THR A 117 5.26 8.03 23.04
N TRP A 118 4.82 7.62 24.23
CA TRP A 118 4.02 8.48 25.09
C TRP A 118 4.91 9.50 25.83
N SER A 119 4.65 10.79 25.64
CA SER A 119 5.28 11.85 26.44
C SER A 119 4.38 12.26 27.59
N THR A 120 4.86 12.07 28.82
CA THR A 120 4.15 12.47 30.05
C THR A 120 4.10 13.99 30.21
N SER A 121 5.15 14.71 29.81
CA SER A 121 5.23 16.17 29.90
C SER A 121 4.33 16.86 28.88
N GLN A 122 4.35 16.42 27.62
CA GLN A 122 3.55 17.00 26.55
C GLN A 122 2.13 16.39 26.47
N LYS A 123 1.87 15.33 27.25
CA LYS A 123 0.60 14.55 27.26
C LYS A 123 0.16 14.17 25.85
N ARG A 124 1.12 13.73 25.03
CA ARG A 124 0.85 13.31 23.65
C ARG A 124 1.78 12.20 23.19
N CYS A 125 1.34 11.46 22.18
CA CYS A 125 2.23 10.60 21.41
C CYS A 125 3.18 11.46 20.58
N LEU A 126 4.46 11.24 20.80
CA LEU A 126 5.55 11.79 20.00
C LEU A 126 5.94 10.76 18.96
N ASP A 127 6.27 11.27 17.80
CA ASP A 127 6.83 10.49 16.71
C ASP A 127 8.14 9.82 17.15
N VAL A 128 8.29 8.53 16.88
CA VAL A 128 9.59 7.85 17.01
C VAL A 128 10.28 8.01 15.67
N ASN A 129 11.50 8.53 15.65
CA ASN A 129 12.26 8.60 14.40
C ASN A 129 12.88 7.24 14.09
N GLU A 130 12.17 6.38 13.36
CA GLU A 130 12.64 5.03 13.06
C GLU A 130 13.90 5.04 12.20
N CYS A 131 14.15 6.09 11.39
CA CYS A 131 15.38 6.20 10.60
C CYS A 131 16.64 6.25 11.45
N ASN A 132 16.54 6.78 12.67
CA ASN A 132 17.64 6.91 13.63
C ASN A 132 17.74 5.71 14.60
N ASP A 133 16.79 4.78 14.56
CA ASP A 133 16.79 3.60 15.40
C ASP A 133 17.17 2.36 14.58
N ALA A 134 18.30 1.74 14.90
CA ALA A 134 18.79 0.59 14.15
C ALA A 134 17.85 -0.62 14.19
N ASN A 135 17.00 -0.75 15.21
CA ASN A 135 16.05 -1.86 15.33
C ASN A 135 14.73 -1.58 14.61
N LEU A 136 14.34 -0.32 14.49
CA LEU A 136 13.10 0.09 13.82
C LEU A 136 13.30 0.46 12.35
N ASN A 137 14.52 0.84 11.95
CA ASN A 137 14.85 1.11 10.56
C ASN A 137 14.81 -0.20 9.75
N THR A 138 13.75 -0.35 8.97
CA THR A 138 13.53 -1.49 8.06
C THR A 138 13.97 -1.21 6.61
N CYS A 139 14.65 -0.10 6.36
CA CYS A 139 15.10 0.25 5.02
C CYS A 139 16.34 -0.56 4.62
N ALA A 140 16.44 -0.90 3.33
CA ALA A 140 17.64 -1.57 2.81
C ALA A 140 18.90 -0.71 3.07
N PRO A 141 20.09 -1.31 3.19
CA PRO A 141 21.33 -0.55 3.31
C PRO A 141 21.47 0.46 2.17
N GLN A 142 22.06 1.62 2.48
CA GLN A 142 22.25 2.73 1.53
C GLN A 142 20.96 3.33 0.93
N SER A 143 19.77 2.80 1.26
CA SER A 143 18.51 3.42 0.85
C SER A 143 18.23 4.67 1.67
N THR A 144 17.54 5.62 1.04
CA THR A 144 17.14 6.84 1.72
C THR A 144 15.99 6.52 2.65
N CYS A 145 16.18 6.81 3.93
CA CYS A 145 15.12 6.76 4.94
C CYS A 145 14.58 8.18 5.17
N ILE A 146 13.26 8.34 5.06
CA ILE A 146 12.56 9.59 5.32
C ILE A 146 11.63 9.36 6.51
N ASN A 147 11.92 10.02 7.63
CA ASN A 147 11.06 9.98 8.80
C ASN A 147 9.75 10.75 8.53
N ILE A 148 8.61 10.13 8.82
CA ILE A 148 7.28 10.73 8.70
C ILE A 148 6.50 10.51 10.01
N GLN A 149 5.35 11.17 10.18
CA GLN A 149 4.63 11.01 11.43
C GLN A 149 4.04 9.60 11.59
N GLY A 150 4.45 8.93 12.67
CA GLY A 150 4.08 7.59 13.07
C GLY A 150 4.71 6.49 12.22
N ASN A 151 5.75 6.80 11.42
CA ASN A 151 6.40 5.85 10.52
C ASN A 151 7.66 6.41 9.81
N HIS A 152 8.34 5.58 9.02
CA HIS A 152 9.35 5.97 8.05
C HIS A 152 9.05 5.45 6.64
N LEU A 153 9.55 6.17 5.63
CA LEU A 153 9.52 5.75 4.22
C LEU A 153 10.92 5.33 3.78
N CYS A 154 11.00 4.20 3.09
CA CYS A 154 12.22 3.72 2.46
C CYS A 154 12.14 3.94 0.95
N SER A 155 13.19 4.48 0.33
CA SER A 155 13.23 4.54 -1.12
C SER A 155 13.24 3.13 -1.73
N LEU A 156 12.40 2.93 -2.75
CA LEU A 156 12.34 1.66 -3.48
C LEU A 156 13.40 1.67 -4.56
N ASN A 157 14.62 1.29 -4.18
CA ASN A 157 15.68 1.05 -5.15
C ASN A 157 16.29 -0.33 -4.93
N ARG A 158 15.84 -1.30 -5.73
CA ARG A 158 16.37 -2.67 -5.70
C ARG A 158 17.80 -2.79 -6.24
N ALA A 159 18.31 -1.76 -6.90
CA ALA A 159 19.70 -1.71 -7.35
C ALA A 159 20.70 -1.30 -6.25
N LEU A 160 20.23 -1.10 -5.01
CA LEU A 160 21.09 -0.81 -3.87
C LEU A 160 21.71 -2.09 -3.32
N GLU A 161 22.93 -1.96 -2.79
CA GLU A 161 23.61 -3.07 -2.13
C GLU A 161 22.83 -3.52 -0.89
N CYS A 162 22.52 -4.81 -0.82
CA CYS A 162 21.90 -5.40 0.36
C CYS A 162 22.94 -5.92 1.36
N SER A 163 24.06 -6.41 0.84
CA SER A 163 25.25 -6.79 1.62
C SER A 163 26.48 -6.27 0.86
N PRO A 164 27.63 -6.06 1.52
CA PRO A 164 28.79 -5.42 0.89
C PRO A 164 29.13 -6.01 -0.48
N GLY A 165 29.02 -5.18 -1.53
CA GLY A 165 29.30 -5.57 -2.91
C GLY A 165 28.26 -6.49 -3.60
N SER A 166 27.05 -6.62 -3.05
CA SER A 166 25.99 -7.48 -3.63
C SER A 166 24.62 -6.81 -3.61
N THR A 167 23.97 -6.78 -4.78
CA THR A 167 22.57 -6.41 -4.96
C THR A 167 21.70 -7.65 -5.03
N CYS A 168 20.43 -7.55 -4.64
CA CYS A 168 19.50 -8.66 -4.80
C CYS A 168 19.10 -8.83 -6.26
N ASP A 169 18.89 -10.08 -6.67
CA ASP A 169 18.37 -10.40 -7.99
C ASP A 169 16.86 -10.08 -8.08
N ASP A 170 16.26 -10.28 -9.25
CA ASP A 170 14.84 -10.01 -9.44
C ASP A 170 13.91 -10.94 -8.65
N ASN A 171 14.41 -12.03 -8.08
CA ASN A 171 13.62 -12.96 -7.26
C ASN A 171 13.71 -12.67 -5.77
N THR A 172 14.71 -11.93 -5.33
CA THR A 172 15.00 -11.72 -3.91
C THR A 172 14.83 -10.27 -3.51
N ASP A 173 14.52 -10.04 -2.25
CA ASP A 173 14.42 -8.70 -1.68
C ASP A 173 15.41 -8.53 -0.55
N CYS A 174 15.87 -7.30 -0.36
CA CYS A 174 16.77 -7.00 0.75
C CYS A 174 15.98 -6.91 2.05
N VAL A 175 16.19 -7.88 2.92
CA VAL A 175 15.49 -7.99 4.20
C VAL A 175 16.48 -8.11 5.35
N LYS A 176 16.07 -7.65 6.53
CA LYS A 176 16.86 -7.75 7.76
C LYS A 176 16.48 -9.02 8.50
N LEU A 177 17.31 -10.05 8.43
CA LEU A 177 17.14 -11.31 9.14
C LEU A 177 18.17 -11.40 10.26
N ASN A 178 17.71 -11.58 11.51
CA ASN A 178 18.57 -11.67 12.70
C ASN A 178 19.59 -10.52 12.82
N GLY A 179 19.18 -9.29 12.44
CA GLY A 179 20.01 -8.10 12.51
C GLY A 179 20.92 -7.86 11.30
N VAL A 180 20.99 -8.80 10.35
CA VAL A 180 21.85 -8.72 9.16
C VAL A 180 20.99 -8.55 7.90
N TYR A 181 21.42 -7.67 7.00
CA TYR A 181 20.78 -7.51 5.71
C TYR A 181 21.26 -8.58 4.74
N THR A 182 20.31 -9.31 4.15
CA THR A 182 20.57 -10.39 3.20
C THR A 182 19.49 -10.41 2.13
N CYS A 183 19.86 -10.86 0.93
CA CYS A 183 18.91 -11.11 -0.15
C CYS A 183 18.16 -12.40 0.15
N ALA A 184 16.86 -12.28 0.38
CA ALA A 184 16.02 -13.43 0.69
C ALA A 184 14.83 -13.51 -0.26
N ASP A 185 14.41 -14.74 -0.57
CA ASP A 185 13.22 -14.97 -1.36
C ASP A 185 11.97 -14.67 -0.49
N PRO A 186 11.10 -13.73 -0.89
CA PRO A 186 9.88 -13.45 -0.15
C PRO A 186 8.86 -14.59 -0.21
N CYS A 187 9.05 -15.60 -1.06
CA CYS A 187 8.29 -16.86 -1.04
C CYS A 187 8.64 -17.76 0.15
N GLU A 188 9.78 -17.52 0.82
CA GLU A 188 10.21 -18.23 2.02
C GLU A 188 10.23 -17.32 3.26
N ASN A 189 10.14 -16.00 3.06
CA ASN A 189 10.32 -14.98 4.09
C ASN A 189 9.14 -13.99 4.11
N TYR A 190 7.97 -14.48 4.51
CA TYR A 190 6.75 -13.69 4.62
C TYR A 190 6.01 -13.91 5.94
N GLN A 191 5.18 -12.95 6.30
CA GLN A 191 4.19 -13.06 7.38
C GLN A 191 2.79 -13.35 6.80
N THR A 192 1.86 -13.83 7.62
CA THR A 192 0.51 -14.16 7.15
C THR A 192 -0.53 -13.12 7.56
N LEU A 193 -1.45 -12.80 6.66
CA LEU A 193 -2.65 -12.00 6.93
C LEU A 193 -3.91 -12.84 6.70
N SER A 194 -4.89 -12.71 7.58
CA SER A 194 -6.21 -13.33 7.36
C SER A 194 -6.95 -12.64 6.21
N GLY A 195 -7.29 -13.42 5.18
CA GLY A 195 -8.02 -12.94 4.01
C GLY A 195 -9.52 -12.79 4.24
N LEU A 196 -10.11 -13.58 5.13
CA LEU A 196 -11.57 -13.68 5.29
C LEU A 196 -12.21 -12.37 5.81
N ALA A 197 -11.54 -11.71 6.75
CA ALA A 197 -12.00 -10.42 7.29
C ALA A 197 -11.92 -9.28 6.28
N ARG A 198 -11.19 -9.47 5.18
CA ARG A 198 -10.89 -8.47 4.15
C ARG A 198 -11.58 -8.77 2.82
N LEU A 199 -12.61 -9.60 2.80
CA LEU A 199 -13.31 -9.93 1.56
C LEU A 199 -13.96 -8.70 0.94
N SER A 200 -13.68 -8.48 -0.34
CA SER A 200 -14.20 -7.35 -1.11
C SER A 200 -15.72 -7.31 -1.23
N SER A 201 -16.38 -8.45 -1.01
CA SER A 201 -17.83 -8.56 -1.06
C SER A 201 -18.52 -8.32 0.27
N ALA A 202 -17.75 -8.21 1.36
CA ALA A 202 -18.30 -7.92 2.66
C ALA A 202 -18.44 -6.40 2.83
N ASP A 203 -19.58 -5.97 3.37
CA ASP A 203 -19.74 -4.60 3.84
C ASP A 203 -18.87 -4.36 5.07
N SER A 204 -18.31 -3.17 5.18
CA SER A 204 -17.61 -2.74 6.39
C SER A 204 -18.60 -2.56 7.54
N LYS A 205 -18.27 -3.10 8.70
CA LYS A 205 -19.10 -3.11 9.92
C LYS A 205 -18.23 -2.82 11.14
N GLY A 206 -18.85 -2.27 12.19
CA GLY A 206 -18.19 -2.03 13.45
C GLY A 206 -16.98 -1.11 13.34
N VAL A 207 -15.97 -1.35 14.17
CA VAL A 207 -14.67 -0.68 14.10
C VAL A 207 -13.89 -1.17 12.89
N PHE A 208 -13.38 -0.24 12.08
CA PHE A 208 -12.61 -0.59 10.88
C PHE A 208 -11.17 -0.99 11.27
N PRO A 209 -10.68 -2.17 10.83
CA PRO A 209 -9.26 -2.48 10.92
C PRO A 209 -8.42 -1.52 10.08
N THR A 210 -7.10 -1.58 10.27
CA THR A 210 -6.15 -0.77 9.50
C THR A 210 -4.92 -1.58 9.12
N ASP A 211 -4.51 -1.48 7.87
CA ASP A 211 -3.27 -2.11 7.36
C ASP A 211 -2.08 -1.14 7.40
N ARG A 212 -2.28 0.07 7.93
CA ARG A 212 -1.30 1.17 7.95
C ARG A 212 0.01 0.86 8.66
N TYR A 213 -0.01 -0.10 9.58
CA TYR A 213 1.14 -0.52 10.38
C TYR A 213 1.88 -1.73 9.80
N LEU A 214 1.38 -2.32 8.71
CA LEU A 214 2.02 -3.45 8.05
C LEU A 214 3.32 -3.00 7.38
N SER A 215 4.39 -3.78 7.58
CA SER A 215 5.70 -3.55 6.97
C SER A 215 6.34 -4.89 6.64
N GLY A 216 6.86 -5.03 5.42
CA GLY A 216 7.49 -6.25 4.92
C GLY A 216 6.57 -7.10 4.05
N TRP A 217 6.97 -8.34 3.80
CA TRP A 217 6.25 -9.27 2.91
C TRP A 217 5.14 -10.02 3.64
N PHE A 218 3.96 -10.05 3.02
CA PHE A 218 2.80 -10.76 3.55
C PHE A 218 2.11 -11.64 2.52
N ARG A 219 1.62 -12.80 2.98
CA ARG A 219 0.73 -13.70 2.24
C ARG A 219 -0.67 -13.65 2.86
N TYR A 220 -1.69 -13.52 2.03
CA TYR A 220 -3.06 -13.72 2.50
C TYR A 220 -3.38 -15.22 2.62
N VAL A 221 -3.94 -15.61 3.76
CA VAL A 221 -4.30 -17.00 4.08
C VAL A 221 -5.75 -17.09 4.56
N GLY A 222 -6.32 -18.30 4.48
CA GLY A 222 -7.67 -18.61 4.95
C GLY A 222 -8.50 -19.35 3.92
N ASN A 223 -9.74 -19.70 4.31
CA ASN A 223 -10.65 -20.44 3.43
C ASN A 223 -11.22 -19.59 2.29
N ALA A 224 -11.07 -18.26 2.35
CA ALA A 224 -11.32 -17.31 1.27
C ALA A 224 -10.41 -16.08 1.44
N GLY A 225 -10.33 -15.22 0.41
CA GLY A 225 -9.52 -14.01 0.51
C GLY A 225 -8.02 -14.25 0.38
N VAL A 226 -7.60 -15.25 -0.39
CA VAL A 226 -6.19 -15.69 -0.46
C VAL A 226 -5.28 -14.82 -1.34
N ARG A 227 -5.84 -13.78 -1.97
CA ARG A 227 -5.11 -12.80 -2.77
C ARG A 227 -5.86 -11.47 -2.81
N LEU A 228 -5.15 -10.38 -3.10
CA LEU A 228 -5.78 -9.08 -3.29
C LEU A 228 -6.82 -9.12 -4.41
N LYS A 229 -7.90 -8.37 -4.23
CA LYS A 229 -8.95 -8.24 -5.25
C LYS A 229 -8.43 -7.39 -6.39
N GLU A 230 -8.55 -7.89 -7.62
CA GLU A 230 -8.38 -7.09 -8.82
C GLU A 230 -9.69 -6.38 -9.22
N GLY A 231 -9.57 -5.14 -9.67
CA GLY A 231 -10.68 -4.29 -10.08
C GLY A 231 -11.34 -3.55 -8.93
N CYS A 232 -12.20 -2.60 -9.30
CA CYS A 232 -12.91 -1.73 -8.37
C CYS A 232 -14.09 -2.45 -7.70
N ILE A 233 -14.40 -2.09 -6.45
CA ILE A 233 -15.43 -2.73 -5.61
C ILE A 233 -16.37 -1.74 -4.90
N GLY A 234 -16.05 -0.44 -4.95
CA GLY A 234 -16.78 0.63 -4.26
C GLY A 234 -16.34 0.84 -2.80
N PRO A 235 -16.74 1.95 -2.17
CA PRO A 235 -16.34 2.30 -0.81
C PRO A 235 -17.12 1.50 0.24
N VAL A 236 -16.66 1.61 1.49
CA VAL A 236 -17.25 1.00 2.68
C VAL A 236 -17.38 -0.53 2.56
N ARG A 237 -16.33 -1.14 2.00
CA ARG A 237 -16.17 -2.59 1.83
C ARG A 237 -14.95 -3.11 2.58
N CYS A 238 -14.99 -4.41 2.86
CA CYS A 238 -13.89 -5.21 3.41
C CYS A 238 -13.28 -4.72 4.74
N GLY A 239 -14.07 -3.98 5.53
CA GLY A 239 -13.61 -3.41 6.80
C GLY A 239 -12.90 -2.06 6.64
N SER A 240 -12.99 -1.40 5.49
CA SER A 240 -12.43 -0.06 5.24
C SER A 240 -13.51 0.95 4.84
N GLY A 241 -13.21 2.24 4.98
CA GLY A 241 -14.00 3.32 4.38
C GLY A 241 -13.68 3.48 2.89
N GLU A 242 -12.40 3.57 2.54
CA GLU A 242 -11.91 3.81 1.19
C GLU A 242 -10.85 2.76 0.79
N PRO A 243 -11.23 1.48 0.67
CA PRO A 243 -10.28 0.38 0.57
C PRO A 243 -9.43 0.38 -0.71
N TYR A 244 -8.29 -0.28 -0.62
CA TYR A 244 -7.42 -0.55 -1.76
C TYR A 244 -7.73 -1.89 -2.44
N THR A 245 -7.67 -1.88 -3.77
CA THR A 245 -7.66 -3.07 -4.62
C THR A 245 -6.50 -2.99 -5.62
N LEU A 246 -6.26 -4.05 -6.39
CA LEU A 246 -5.31 -4.03 -7.50
C LEU A 246 -5.97 -3.61 -8.79
N GLN A 247 -5.21 -2.99 -9.69
CA GLN A 247 -5.63 -2.85 -11.06
C GLN A 247 -5.89 -4.24 -11.68
N LYS A 248 -6.85 -4.31 -12.59
CA LYS A 248 -7.22 -5.55 -13.26
C LYS A 248 -6.04 -6.10 -14.08
N GLY A 249 -5.71 -7.37 -13.87
CA GLY A 249 -4.61 -8.07 -14.52
C GLY A 249 -3.21 -7.75 -13.99
N SER A 250 -3.08 -7.21 -12.78
CA SER A 250 -1.78 -6.85 -12.21
C SER A 250 -1.11 -7.94 -11.38
N HIS A 251 -1.75 -9.08 -11.14
CA HIS A 251 -1.05 -10.21 -10.53
C HIS A 251 0.00 -10.79 -11.49
N PRO A 252 1.23 -11.05 -11.03
CA PRO A 252 2.27 -11.67 -11.84
C PRO A 252 1.99 -13.15 -12.15
N ILE A 253 2.74 -13.68 -13.10
CA ILE A 253 2.81 -15.11 -13.40
C ILE A 253 4.01 -15.74 -12.67
N LEU A 254 4.03 -17.06 -12.49
CA LEU A 254 5.19 -17.72 -11.89
C LEU A 254 6.46 -17.49 -12.72
N GLY A 255 7.58 -17.28 -12.03
CA GLY A 255 8.88 -17.05 -12.64
C GLY A 255 9.16 -15.61 -13.08
N SER A 256 8.20 -14.68 -12.98
CA SER A 256 8.42 -13.28 -13.37
C SER A 256 9.18 -12.43 -12.34
N GLY A 257 9.73 -13.03 -11.28
CA GLY A 257 10.35 -12.30 -10.18
C GLY A 257 9.38 -11.36 -9.43
N ILE A 258 9.96 -10.40 -8.70
CA ILE A 258 9.25 -9.37 -7.95
C ILE A 258 8.79 -8.25 -8.90
N GLN A 259 7.48 -8.12 -9.05
CA GLN A 259 6.85 -7.15 -9.93
C GLN A 259 6.20 -6.01 -9.16
N THR A 260 6.14 -4.83 -9.79
CA THR A 260 5.40 -3.68 -9.29
C THR A 260 4.00 -3.68 -9.89
N ALA A 261 2.98 -3.68 -9.03
CA ALA A 261 1.57 -3.67 -9.42
C ALA A 261 0.89 -2.38 -8.97
N LYS A 262 -0.06 -1.89 -9.77
CA LYS A 262 -0.80 -0.66 -9.48
C LYS A 262 -1.94 -0.93 -8.50
N LEU A 263 -2.05 -0.07 -7.49
CA LEU A 263 -3.16 -0.03 -6.53
C LEU A 263 -4.23 0.94 -6.99
N MET A 264 -5.47 0.55 -6.74
CA MET A 264 -6.67 1.35 -6.95
C MET A 264 -7.28 1.71 -5.59
N SER A 265 -7.59 2.98 -5.38
CA SER A 265 -8.36 3.44 -4.22
C SER A 265 -9.84 3.54 -4.57
N ASN A 266 -10.70 2.98 -3.72
CA ASN A 266 -12.16 3.00 -3.88
C ASN A 266 -12.74 4.07 -2.96
N LEU A 267 -12.85 5.30 -3.46
CA LEU A 267 -13.15 6.51 -2.69
C LEU A 267 -14.62 6.57 -2.25
N ILE A 268 -14.88 7.33 -1.19
CA ILE A 268 -16.20 7.46 -0.56
C ILE A 268 -17.25 8.09 -1.49
N ASP A 269 -16.82 8.84 -2.49
CA ASP A 269 -17.67 9.38 -3.56
C ASP A 269 -18.06 8.34 -4.63
N SER A 270 -17.78 7.05 -4.36
CA SER A 270 -17.97 5.91 -5.27
C SER A 270 -17.08 5.91 -6.50
N THR A 271 -16.05 6.77 -6.58
CA THR A 271 -15.05 6.71 -7.64
C THR A 271 -13.93 5.72 -7.32
N CYS A 272 -13.30 5.20 -8.37
CA CYS A 272 -12.16 4.30 -8.27
C CYS A 272 -11.00 4.87 -9.08
N LYS A 273 -9.88 5.18 -8.42
CA LYS A 273 -8.74 5.89 -9.04
C LYS A 273 -7.43 5.19 -8.73
N GLU A 274 -6.48 5.29 -9.67
CA GLU A 274 -5.11 4.84 -9.43
C GLU A 274 -4.53 5.63 -8.25
N ALA A 275 -3.95 4.92 -7.30
CA ALA A 275 -3.40 5.50 -6.07
C ALA A 275 -1.87 5.43 -6.08
N SER A 276 -1.33 4.25 -5.79
CA SER A 276 0.11 4.01 -5.70
C SER A 276 0.43 2.64 -6.28
N SER A 277 1.55 2.05 -5.88
CA SER A 277 1.97 0.72 -6.30
C SER A 277 2.35 -0.15 -5.10
N ILE A 278 2.32 -1.46 -5.31
CA ILE A 278 2.73 -2.48 -4.36
C ILE A 278 3.65 -3.47 -5.05
N LEU A 279 4.65 -4.00 -4.35
CA LEU A 279 5.47 -5.11 -4.89
C LEU A 279 4.75 -6.43 -4.66
N ILE A 280 4.74 -7.30 -5.67
CA ILE A 280 4.08 -8.60 -5.66
C ILE A 280 5.02 -9.64 -6.25
N LYS A 281 5.08 -10.83 -5.65
CA LYS A 281 5.72 -12.00 -6.25
C LYS A 281 4.76 -13.18 -6.29
N ALA A 282 4.75 -13.92 -7.40
CA ALA A 282 4.10 -15.21 -7.53
C ALA A 282 5.04 -16.30 -7.01
N CYS A 283 4.56 -17.12 -6.09
CA CYS A 283 5.31 -18.15 -5.40
C CYS A 283 4.76 -19.54 -5.68
N PRO A 284 5.61 -20.55 -5.92
CA PRO A 284 5.16 -21.93 -6.03
C PRO A 284 4.58 -22.41 -4.69
N ASN A 285 3.67 -23.38 -4.73
CA ASN A 285 3.24 -24.05 -3.50
C ASN A 285 4.41 -24.93 -2.99
N PRO A 286 4.82 -24.85 -1.71
CA PRO A 286 5.82 -25.77 -1.17
C PRO A 286 5.38 -27.23 -1.39
N LEU A 287 6.30 -28.04 -1.91
CA LEU A 287 6.13 -29.43 -2.33
C LEU A 287 5.44 -30.27 -1.24
N GLY A 288 4.18 -30.64 -1.44
CA GLY A 288 3.49 -31.57 -0.53
C GLY A 288 1.96 -31.62 -0.67
N ASP A 289 1.32 -30.57 -1.20
CA ASP A 289 -0.13 -30.59 -1.46
C ASP A 289 -0.42 -30.75 -2.96
N THR A 290 -0.49 -32.01 -3.39
CA THR A 290 -0.89 -32.39 -4.76
C THR A 290 -2.38 -32.19 -5.04
N THR A 291 -3.17 -31.75 -4.05
CA THR A 291 -4.62 -31.54 -4.21
C THR A 291 -4.96 -30.11 -4.63
N THR A 292 -4.02 -29.17 -4.56
CA THR A 292 -4.18 -27.81 -5.07
C THR A 292 -2.97 -27.37 -5.90
N ASN A 293 -3.09 -27.44 -7.24
CA ASN A 293 -2.12 -26.92 -8.22
C ASN A 293 -1.96 -25.39 -8.19
N ASN A 294 -2.12 -24.73 -7.05
CA ASN A 294 -2.17 -23.28 -6.98
C ASN A 294 -1.03 -22.78 -6.09
N GLY A 295 -0.06 -22.11 -6.70
CA GLY A 295 0.86 -21.26 -5.94
C GLY A 295 0.12 -20.10 -5.24
N PHE A 296 0.88 -19.23 -4.59
CA PHE A 296 0.35 -18.09 -3.84
C PHE A 296 1.05 -16.78 -4.21
N TYR A 297 0.48 -15.67 -3.78
CA TYR A 297 1.09 -14.36 -3.94
C TYR A 297 1.56 -13.83 -2.59
N VAL A 298 2.71 -13.18 -2.61
CA VAL A 298 3.22 -12.36 -1.51
C VAL A 298 3.25 -10.90 -1.93
N TYR A 299 2.94 -10.01 -1.00
CA TYR A 299 2.80 -8.58 -1.23
C TYR A 299 3.70 -7.82 -0.24
N LYS A 300 4.51 -6.87 -0.72
CA LYS A 300 5.35 -6.04 0.15
C LYS A 300 4.58 -4.81 0.59
N PHE A 301 4.25 -4.75 1.87
CA PHE A 301 3.64 -3.60 2.48
C PHE A 301 4.72 -2.63 2.92
N PHE A 302 4.47 -1.36 2.60
CA PHE A 302 5.16 -0.24 3.18
C PHE A 302 4.17 0.37 4.14
N ARG A 303 4.65 0.71 5.32
CA ARG A 303 3.81 1.28 6.36
C ARG A 303 3.29 2.63 5.82
N PHE A 304 1.98 2.91 5.93
CA PHE A 304 1.31 4.04 5.25
C PHE A 304 0.57 4.93 6.27
N PRO A 305 0.32 6.23 5.98
CA PRO A 305 -0.38 7.11 6.91
C PRO A 305 -1.90 6.92 6.91
N PHE A 306 -2.46 6.21 5.93
CA PHE A 306 -3.91 6.05 5.74
C PHE A 306 -4.47 4.88 6.54
N PHE A 307 -5.71 4.99 7.00
CA PHE A 307 -6.33 3.95 7.83
C PHE A 307 -6.78 2.73 7.02
N ASP A 308 -6.79 2.81 5.69
CA ASP A 308 -7.49 1.85 4.85
C ASP A 308 -6.84 0.46 4.76
N VAL A 309 -7.66 -0.48 4.32
CA VAL A 309 -7.36 -1.91 4.22
C VAL A 309 -7.26 -2.32 2.76
N TYR A 310 -6.42 -3.30 2.49
CA TYR A 310 -6.28 -3.90 1.17
C TYR A 310 -7.24 -5.09 1.06
N CYS A 311 -8.25 -4.97 0.20
CA CYS A 311 -9.28 -6.00 0.10
C CYS A 311 -8.79 -7.23 -0.66
N THR A 312 -9.33 -8.38 -0.27
CA THR A 312 -9.09 -9.68 -0.87
C THR A 312 -10.28 -10.16 -1.70
N GLY A 313 -10.03 -11.00 -2.70
CA GLY A 313 -11.08 -11.58 -3.55
C GLY A 313 -11.79 -12.78 -2.90
N LYS A 314 -13.04 -13.06 -3.30
CA LYS A 314 -13.73 -14.32 -2.92
C LYS A 314 -12.93 -15.54 -3.41
N ARG A 315 -13.07 -16.67 -2.72
CA ARG A 315 -12.62 -17.97 -3.26
C ARG A 315 -13.69 -18.50 -4.19
N GLY A 316 -13.34 -18.69 -5.46
CA GLY A 316 -14.21 -19.34 -6.45
C GLY A 316 -13.98 -18.82 -7.88
N ALA A 317 -13.60 -19.74 -8.77
CA ALA A 317 -13.51 -19.68 -10.23
C ALA A 317 -12.39 -18.84 -10.90
N GLU A 318 -11.77 -17.87 -10.23
CA GLU A 318 -10.61 -17.13 -10.75
C GLU A 318 -9.31 -17.49 -10.01
N MET A 319 -9.11 -18.79 -9.76
CA MET A 319 -7.76 -19.33 -9.57
C MET A 319 -7.13 -19.39 -10.97
N ASP A 320 -6.04 -18.65 -11.09
CA ASP A 320 -5.62 -18.01 -12.30
C ASP A 320 -5.06 -19.02 -13.31
N ARG A 321 -5.75 -19.22 -14.45
CA ARG A 321 -5.13 -19.83 -15.64
C ARG A 321 -3.87 -19.06 -16.07
N ARG A 322 -3.61 -17.84 -15.56
CA ARG A 322 -2.38 -17.08 -15.82
C ARG A 322 -1.24 -17.38 -14.85
N MET A 323 -1.47 -17.93 -13.65
CA MET A 323 -0.35 -18.36 -12.78
C MET A 323 0.45 -19.48 -13.45
N TYR A 324 -0.26 -20.34 -14.20
CA TYR A 324 0.25 -21.40 -15.05
C TYR A 324 -0.40 -21.29 -16.43
N PRO A 325 0.07 -20.39 -17.32
CA PRO A 325 -0.45 -20.36 -18.69
C PRO A 325 -0.16 -21.73 -19.32
N LEU A 326 -1.20 -22.40 -19.82
CA LEU A 326 -1.04 -23.64 -20.60
C LEU A 326 -0.10 -23.34 -21.77
N VAL A 327 1.07 -23.97 -21.80
CA VAL A 327 1.92 -24.01 -22.98
C VAL A 327 1.20 -24.93 -23.97
N ILE A 328 0.56 -24.35 -24.99
CA ILE A 328 0.06 -25.12 -26.13
C ILE A 328 1.26 -25.24 -27.07
N GLU A 329 1.88 -26.42 -27.09
CA GLU A 329 2.80 -26.84 -28.17
C GLU A 329 2.02 -27.21 -29.43
#